data_AF-A0A423UX33-F1
#
_entry.id   AF-A0A423UX33-F1
#
_cell.length_a   1.000
_cell.length_b   1.000
_cell.length_c   1.000
_cell.angle_alpha   90.00
_cell.angle_beta   90.00
_cell.angle_gamma   90.00
#
_symmetry.space_group_name_H-M   'P 1'
#
loop_
_entity.id
_entity.type
_entity.pdbx_description
1 polymer ?
#
loop_
_entity_poly.entity_id
_entity_poly.type
_entity_poly.pdbx_seq_one_letter_code
_entity_poly.pdbx_strand_id
1 'polypeptide(L)'
;MKSLLHDHRDLCERAVDPLEIAAGLEAHGLTDRTAARYRHRDVFALAEELYARMPPRAHDPAAGGPPGPDTDARAAWTLLALLPGAACLATAGVLRVTEGVLGDGTRALVTVVGALLACLALRACLARGPLRAPEGAGRAGMYACWLLSYSVYGEELLAQVMTGGPDGPWDGSPAPLLGLAAVIAPAAWCAHLFTVRAHRKLSGSRALEEFGAGVRPLLLAAVSLFLAALLPLLYVADLGLGGGGVTVAAVALGVLFFVARLLAVHGLPEPGTVALAAACAVEAAAPALVLAARLPGLEPLARPVDALVSAGGTGAVSALACGGAALGLLLHAALALSRASAHTRP
;
A
#
# COMPACT_ATOMS: atom_id res chain seq x y z
N MET A 1 33.09 -16.27 17.78
CA MET A 1 33.29 -16.34 16.32
C MET A 1 33.02 -17.73 15.76
N LYS A 2 33.84 -18.76 16.04
CA LYS A 2 33.65 -20.10 15.46
C LYS A 2 32.29 -20.75 15.78
N SER A 3 31.79 -20.60 17.01
CA SER A 3 30.42 -21.02 17.38
C SER A 3 29.38 -20.31 16.53
N LEU A 4 29.38 -18.96 16.49
CA LEU A 4 28.50 -18.15 15.64
C LEU A 4 28.52 -18.54 14.15
N LEU A 5 29.70 -18.84 13.61
CA LEU A 5 29.89 -19.24 12.22
C LEU A 5 29.31 -20.65 11.96
N HIS A 6 29.26 -21.49 12.99
CA HIS A 6 28.63 -22.81 12.95
C HIS A 6 27.10 -22.70 13.12
N ASP A 7 26.65 -21.88 14.07
CA ASP A 7 25.23 -21.66 14.40
C ASP A 7 24.48 -20.94 13.27
N HIS A 8 25.18 -20.13 12.46
CA HIS A 8 24.61 -19.38 11.32
C HIS A 8 25.26 -19.75 9.99
N ARG A 9 25.79 -20.98 9.91
CA ARG A 9 26.48 -21.49 8.74
C ARG A 9 25.62 -21.44 7.48
N ASP A 10 24.37 -21.90 7.57
CA ASP A 10 23.42 -21.91 6.45
C ASP A 10 23.04 -20.51 5.95
N LEU A 11 23.14 -19.49 6.81
CA LEU A 11 22.92 -18.09 6.43
C LEU A 11 24.15 -17.55 5.67
N CYS A 12 25.35 -17.74 6.23
CA CYS A 12 26.60 -17.33 5.61
C CYS A 12 26.84 -18.07 4.27
N GLU A 13 26.54 -19.36 4.19
CA GLU A 13 26.71 -20.17 2.97
C GLU A 13 25.75 -19.80 1.84
N ARG A 14 24.66 -19.08 2.12
CA ARG A 14 23.72 -18.56 1.10
C ARG A 14 23.95 -17.10 0.73
N ALA A 15 24.56 -16.31 1.62
CA ALA A 15 24.72 -14.87 1.43
C ALA A 15 25.73 -14.51 0.31
N VAL A 16 25.36 -13.52 -0.50
CA VAL A 16 26.15 -12.98 -1.62
C VAL A 16 26.87 -11.68 -1.24
N ASP A 17 26.43 -11.00 -0.18
CA ASP A 17 26.92 -9.69 0.28
C ASP A 17 26.96 -9.63 1.83
N PRO A 18 27.96 -8.99 2.46
CA PRO A 18 27.95 -8.62 3.88
C PRO A 18 26.61 -8.08 4.41
N LEU A 19 25.84 -7.31 3.61
CA LEU A 19 24.54 -6.79 4.04
C LEU A 19 23.49 -7.89 4.27
N GLU A 20 23.50 -8.96 3.48
CA GLU A 20 22.60 -10.11 3.68
C GLU A 20 22.93 -10.85 4.98
N ILE A 21 24.22 -10.93 5.33
CA ILE A 21 24.68 -11.47 6.60
C ILE A 21 24.21 -10.56 7.75
N ALA A 22 24.39 -9.24 7.65
CA ALA A 22 23.95 -8.29 8.69
C ALA A 22 22.44 -8.37 8.97
N ALA A 23 21.64 -8.39 7.90
CA ALA A 23 20.19 -8.54 7.99
C ALA A 23 19.76 -9.91 8.54
N GLY A 24 20.43 -10.98 8.14
CA GLY A 24 20.17 -12.31 8.69
C GLY A 24 20.53 -12.38 10.18
N LEU A 25 21.64 -11.76 10.60
CA LEU A 25 22.00 -11.66 12.02
C LEU A 25 20.96 -10.87 12.83
N GLU A 26 20.47 -9.74 12.29
CA GLU A 26 19.40 -8.97 12.91
C GLU A 26 18.09 -9.78 13.03
N ALA A 27 17.73 -10.56 12.00
CA ALA A 27 16.56 -11.44 12.03
C ALA A 27 16.66 -12.55 13.09
N HIS A 28 17.88 -13.00 13.41
CA HIS A 28 18.16 -13.94 14.50
C HIS A 28 18.32 -13.24 15.87
N GLY A 29 18.03 -11.94 15.96
CA GLY A 29 18.01 -11.17 17.20
C GLY A 29 19.36 -10.60 17.63
N LEU A 30 20.39 -10.61 16.78
CA LEU A 30 21.63 -9.91 17.08
C LEU A 30 21.45 -8.40 16.92
N THR A 31 21.92 -7.66 17.91
CA THR A 31 21.93 -6.19 17.94
C THR A 31 23.36 -5.67 18.02
N ASP A 32 23.56 -4.36 17.83
CA ASP A 32 24.89 -3.74 17.95
C ASP A 32 25.53 -4.00 19.33
N ARG A 33 24.73 -4.10 20.39
CA ARG A 33 25.21 -4.50 21.74
C ARG A 33 25.66 -5.96 21.80
N THR A 34 25.00 -6.85 21.06
CA THR A 34 25.40 -8.25 20.94
C THR A 34 26.69 -8.38 20.13
N ALA A 35 26.85 -7.58 19.06
CA ALA A 35 28.08 -7.53 18.26
C ALA A 35 29.30 -7.06 19.07
N ALA A 36 29.11 -6.08 19.98
CA ALA A 36 30.15 -5.63 20.91
C ALA A 36 30.72 -6.76 21.78
N ARG A 37 29.91 -7.77 22.15
CA ARG A 37 30.39 -8.95 22.90
C ARG A 37 31.33 -9.82 22.09
N TYR A 38 31.24 -9.77 20.77
CA TYR A 38 32.13 -10.46 19.84
C TYR A 38 33.34 -9.61 19.43
N ARG A 39 33.58 -8.47 20.10
CA ARG A 39 34.63 -7.47 19.80
C ARG A 39 34.49 -6.80 18.43
N HIS A 40 33.28 -6.75 17.88
CA HIS A 40 32.96 -5.94 16.71
C HIS A 40 32.19 -4.70 17.13
N ARG A 41 32.41 -3.59 16.42
CA ARG A 41 31.80 -2.30 16.76
C ARG A 41 30.26 -2.34 16.65
N ASP A 42 29.76 -3.07 15.67
CA ASP A 42 28.36 -3.10 15.26
C ASP A 42 28.07 -4.39 14.46
N VAL A 43 26.79 -4.64 14.15
CA VAL A 43 26.35 -5.82 13.39
C VAL A 43 26.91 -5.83 11.97
N PHE A 44 27.11 -4.65 11.36
CA PHE A 44 27.65 -4.53 10.00
C PHE A 44 29.13 -4.95 9.93
N ALA A 45 29.96 -4.48 10.85
CA ALA A 45 31.36 -4.86 10.97
C ALA A 45 31.53 -6.35 11.33
N LEU A 46 30.61 -6.90 12.13
CA LEU A 46 30.56 -8.34 12.39
C LEU A 46 30.23 -9.12 11.09
N ALA A 47 29.27 -8.63 10.30
CA ALA A 47 28.88 -9.25 9.05
C ALA A 47 29.98 -9.18 7.97
N GLU A 48 30.67 -8.05 7.84
CA GLU A 48 31.84 -7.91 6.97
C GLU A 48 32.96 -8.89 7.36
N GLU A 49 33.24 -9.04 8.65
CA GLU A 49 34.24 -10.00 9.14
C GLU A 49 33.82 -11.45 8.85
N LEU A 50 32.54 -11.79 9.04
CA LEU A 50 32.02 -13.12 8.70
C LEU A 50 32.11 -13.38 7.20
N TYR A 51 31.79 -12.39 6.36
CA TYR A 51 31.89 -12.48 4.91
C TYR A 51 33.34 -12.68 4.46
N ALA A 52 34.27 -11.88 4.99
CA ALA A 52 35.70 -11.93 4.66
C ALA A 52 36.36 -13.27 5.05
N ARG A 53 35.80 -13.98 6.03
CA ARG A 53 36.26 -15.30 6.46
C ARG A 53 35.72 -16.46 5.62
N MET A 54 34.77 -16.21 4.72
CA MET A 54 34.27 -17.24 3.82
C MET A 54 35.28 -17.52 2.70
N PRO A 55 35.48 -18.79 2.29
CA PRO A 55 36.35 -19.11 1.18
C PRO A 55 35.87 -18.38 -0.09
N PRO A 56 36.79 -17.82 -0.91
CA PRO A 56 36.42 -17.20 -2.17
C PRO A 56 35.64 -18.20 -3.03
N ARG A 57 34.39 -17.88 -3.36
CA ARG A 57 33.64 -18.71 -4.31
C ARG A 57 34.32 -18.62 -5.67
N ALA A 58 34.53 -19.75 -6.33
CA ALA A 58 34.74 -19.76 -7.77
C ALA A 58 33.49 -19.12 -8.39
N HIS A 59 33.64 -17.90 -8.88
CA HIS A 59 32.54 -17.09 -9.38
C HIS A 59 32.00 -17.77 -10.64
N ASP A 60 30.83 -18.41 -10.56
CA ASP A 60 30.02 -18.62 -11.76
C ASP A 60 29.46 -17.24 -12.14
N PRO A 61 29.73 -16.67 -13.33
CA PRO A 61 29.35 -15.29 -13.67
C PRO A 61 27.83 -15.03 -13.76
N ALA A 62 26.98 -15.93 -13.29
CA ALA A 62 25.55 -15.93 -13.51
C ALA A 62 24.76 -15.72 -12.20
N ALA A 63 25.01 -14.62 -11.48
CA ALA A 63 24.06 -14.10 -10.47
C ALA A 63 24.32 -12.62 -10.11
N GLY A 64 23.68 -11.73 -10.87
CA GLY A 64 22.99 -10.59 -10.28
C GLY A 64 23.79 -9.41 -9.74
N GLY A 65 24.67 -8.81 -10.56
CA GLY A 65 24.89 -7.36 -10.43
C GLY A 65 23.53 -6.63 -10.56
N PRO A 66 23.33 -5.45 -9.93
CA PRO A 66 22.08 -4.71 -10.10
C PRO A 66 21.83 -4.54 -11.59
N PRO A 67 20.67 -4.99 -12.14
CA PRO A 67 20.38 -4.77 -13.54
C PRO A 67 20.52 -3.27 -13.79
N GLY A 68 21.34 -2.93 -14.78
CA GLY A 68 21.45 -1.56 -15.25
C GLY A 68 20.06 -1.00 -15.59
N PRO A 69 19.91 0.34 -15.66
CA PRO A 69 18.64 0.95 -15.98
C PRO A 69 18.21 0.54 -17.40
N ASP A 70 17.45 -0.54 -17.50
CA ASP A 70 16.88 -0.99 -18.77
C ASP A 70 15.76 -0.01 -19.11
N THR A 71 16.11 1.02 -19.89
CA THR A 71 15.25 2.16 -20.23
C THR A 71 13.97 1.70 -20.89
N ASP A 72 14.04 0.61 -21.65
CA ASP A 72 12.89 0.01 -22.34
C ASP A 72 11.95 -0.71 -21.37
N ALA A 73 12.50 -1.43 -20.38
CA ALA A 73 11.69 -2.02 -19.32
C ALA A 73 10.99 -0.96 -18.46
N ARG A 74 11.66 0.19 -18.24
CA ARG A 74 11.08 1.34 -17.52
C ARG A 74 9.98 2.03 -18.34
N ALA A 75 10.20 2.24 -19.63
CA ALA A 75 9.21 2.85 -20.53
C ALA A 75 7.99 1.94 -20.73
N ALA A 76 8.19 0.64 -20.91
CA ALA A 76 7.10 -0.33 -20.99
C ALA A 76 6.30 -0.38 -19.67
N TRP A 77 6.98 -0.28 -18.54
CA TRP A 77 6.32 -0.27 -17.23
C TRP A 77 5.58 1.04 -16.94
N THR A 78 6.11 2.21 -17.31
CA THR A 78 5.38 3.49 -17.16
C THR A 78 4.13 3.53 -18.05
N LEU A 79 4.21 3.02 -19.28
CA LEU A 79 3.04 2.85 -20.15
C LEU A 79 2.00 1.91 -19.53
N LEU A 80 2.45 0.78 -18.97
CA LEU A 80 1.57 -0.15 -18.24
C LEU A 80 0.90 0.54 -17.04
N ALA A 81 1.65 1.31 -16.25
CA ALA A 81 1.14 2.00 -15.07
C ALA A 81 0.09 3.08 -15.37
N LEU A 82 0.05 3.59 -16.60
CA LEU A 82 -0.96 4.54 -17.09
C LEU A 82 -2.25 3.86 -17.58
N LEU A 83 -2.21 2.56 -17.94
CA LEU A 83 -3.36 1.83 -18.46
C LEU A 83 -4.60 1.83 -17.55
N PRO A 84 -4.50 1.65 -16.21
CA PRO A 84 -5.67 1.66 -15.34
C PRO A 84 -6.36 3.02 -15.35
N GLY A 85 -5.58 4.11 -15.26
CA GLY A 85 -6.10 5.47 -15.37
C GLY A 85 -6.75 5.75 -16.73
N ALA A 86 -6.12 5.31 -17.82
CA ALA A 86 -6.67 5.45 -19.17
C ALA A 86 -7.99 4.67 -19.35
N ALA A 87 -8.07 3.43 -18.84
CA ALA A 87 -9.29 2.62 -18.90
C ALA A 87 -10.44 3.26 -18.09
N CYS A 88 -10.13 3.77 -16.90
CA CYS A 88 -11.09 4.48 -16.06
C CYS A 88 -11.58 5.78 -16.73
N LEU A 89 -10.67 6.58 -17.31
CA LEU A 89 -11.01 7.80 -18.06
C LEU A 89 -11.84 7.50 -19.31
N ALA A 90 -11.49 6.47 -20.07
CA ALA A 90 -12.23 6.06 -21.26
C ALA A 90 -13.66 5.62 -20.88
N THR A 91 -13.80 4.86 -19.80
CA THR A 91 -15.12 4.42 -19.29
C THR A 91 -15.96 5.61 -18.86
N ALA A 92 -15.39 6.54 -18.09
CA ALA A 92 -16.07 7.76 -17.66
C ALA A 92 -16.47 8.64 -18.85
N GLY A 93 -15.58 8.80 -19.84
CA GLY A 93 -15.86 9.54 -21.07
C GLY A 93 -17.00 8.94 -21.88
N VAL A 94 -17.02 7.61 -22.05
CA VAL A 94 -18.12 6.91 -22.73
C VAL A 94 -19.44 7.13 -22.00
N LEU A 95 -19.47 6.99 -20.66
CA LEU A 95 -20.69 7.19 -19.87
C LEU A 95 -21.21 8.63 -19.94
N ARG A 96 -20.31 9.62 -19.98
CA ARG A 96 -20.67 11.05 -20.12
C ARG A 96 -21.15 11.41 -21.51
N VAL A 97 -20.48 10.96 -22.57
CA VAL A 97 -20.89 11.25 -23.96
C VAL A 97 -22.24 10.59 -24.28
N THR A 98 -22.55 9.52 -23.58
CA THR A 98 -23.79 8.76 -23.78
C THR A 98 -24.88 9.07 -22.77
N GLU A 99 -24.76 10.23 -22.12
CA GLU A 99 -25.72 10.69 -21.15
C GLU A 99 -27.08 10.95 -21.82
N GLY A 100 -28.16 10.28 -21.36
CA GLY A 100 -29.50 10.37 -21.95
C GLY A 100 -29.75 9.52 -23.21
N VAL A 101 -28.72 8.87 -23.78
CA VAL A 101 -28.84 8.09 -25.03
C VAL A 101 -28.86 6.58 -24.78
N LEU A 102 -28.06 6.08 -23.84
CA LEU A 102 -28.07 4.66 -23.48
C LEU A 102 -29.10 4.37 -22.39
N GLY A 103 -29.86 3.28 -22.57
CA GLY A 103 -30.69 2.70 -21.52
C GLY A 103 -29.85 2.18 -20.35
N ASP A 104 -30.46 2.09 -19.18
CA ASP A 104 -29.80 1.79 -17.89
C ASP A 104 -29.00 0.48 -17.92
N GLY A 105 -29.51 -0.54 -18.61
CA GLY A 105 -28.84 -1.83 -18.74
C GLY A 105 -27.51 -1.76 -19.49
N THR A 106 -27.40 -0.93 -20.53
CA THR A 106 -26.17 -0.83 -21.31
C THR A 106 -25.14 0.07 -20.62
N ARG A 107 -25.60 1.06 -19.85
CA ARG A 107 -24.72 1.81 -18.93
C ARG A 107 -24.10 0.89 -17.88
N ALA A 108 -24.91 0.02 -17.28
CA ALA A 108 -24.42 -0.99 -16.33
C ALA A 108 -23.41 -1.97 -16.97
N LEU A 109 -23.61 -2.33 -18.25
CA LEU A 109 -22.63 -3.14 -18.97
C LEU A 109 -21.29 -2.40 -19.16
N VAL A 110 -21.34 -1.12 -19.59
CA VAL A 110 -20.15 -0.29 -19.80
C VAL A 110 -19.37 -0.09 -18.49
N THR A 111 -20.05 0.14 -17.37
CA THR A 111 -19.39 0.26 -16.05
C THR A 111 -18.72 -1.05 -15.64
N VAL A 112 -19.40 -2.18 -15.78
CA VAL A 112 -18.84 -3.51 -15.45
C VAL A 112 -17.62 -3.82 -16.32
N VAL A 113 -17.71 -3.60 -17.63
CA VAL A 113 -16.60 -3.84 -18.57
C VAL A 113 -15.41 -2.92 -18.24
N GLY A 114 -15.66 -1.64 -18.01
CA GLY A 114 -14.63 -0.67 -17.62
C GLY A 114 -13.94 -1.04 -16.31
N ALA A 115 -14.71 -1.45 -15.29
CA ALA A 115 -14.19 -1.91 -14.02
C ALA A 115 -13.33 -3.18 -14.18
N LEU A 116 -13.76 -4.15 -14.99
CA LEU A 116 -12.99 -5.36 -15.28
C LEU A 116 -11.67 -5.03 -15.99
N LEU A 117 -11.68 -4.15 -16.98
CA LEU A 117 -10.48 -3.72 -17.69
C LEU A 117 -9.49 -3.00 -16.75
N ALA A 118 -9.99 -2.10 -15.89
CA ALA A 118 -9.17 -1.43 -14.89
C ALA A 118 -8.57 -2.43 -13.88
N CYS A 119 -9.35 -3.43 -13.42
CA CYS A 119 -8.88 -4.48 -12.54
C CYS A 119 -7.79 -5.36 -13.19
N LEU A 120 -7.97 -5.73 -14.45
CA LEU A 120 -6.98 -6.52 -15.20
C LEU A 120 -5.69 -5.73 -15.43
N ALA A 121 -5.80 -4.45 -15.80
CA ALA A 121 -4.64 -3.56 -15.95
C ALA A 121 -3.90 -3.39 -14.62
N LEU A 122 -4.62 -3.15 -13.52
CA LEU A 122 -4.05 -3.06 -12.17
C LEU A 122 -3.33 -4.36 -11.78
N ARG A 123 -3.97 -5.52 -12.00
CA ARG A 123 -3.32 -6.82 -11.74
C ARG A 123 -2.04 -6.99 -12.56
N ALA A 124 -2.05 -6.63 -13.83
CA ALA A 124 -0.87 -6.71 -14.69
C ALA A 124 0.26 -5.80 -14.19
N CYS A 125 -0.05 -4.57 -13.77
CA CYS A 125 0.90 -3.62 -13.19
C CYS A 125 1.52 -4.14 -11.89
N LEU A 126 0.68 -4.69 -11.01
CA LEU A 126 1.09 -5.23 -9.71
C LEU A 126 1.86 -6.56 -9.82
N ALA A 127 1.63 -7.33 -10.89
CA ALA A 127 2.31 -8.61 -11.14
C ALA A 127 3.69 -8.45 -11.81
N ARG A 128 3.85 -7.42 -12.66
CA ARG A 128 5.08 -7.22 -13.47
C ARG A 128 5.96 -6.05 -13.00
N GLY A 129 5.50 -5.26 -12.03
CA GLY A 129 6.15 -4.01 -11.61
C GLY A 129 7.03 -4.10 -10.36
N PRO A 130 7.68 -2.98 -9.98
CA PRO A 130 8.48 -2.85 -8.75
C PRO A 130 7.64 -2.97 -7.46
N LEU A 131 6.31 -3.04 -7.61
CA LEU A 131 5.37 -3.31 -6.53
C LEU A 131 4.99 -4.79 -6.42
N ARG A 132 5.70 -5.72 -7.06
CA ARG A 132 5.39 -7.16 -6.95
C ARG A 132 5.53 -7.61 -5.50
N ALA A 133 4.44 -8.14 -4.95
CA ALA A 133 4.43 -8.80 -3.66
C ALA A 133 4.57 -10.32 -3.85
N PRO A 134 5.18 -11.06 -2.91
CA PRO A 134 5.22 -12.51 -2.93
C PRO A 134 3.82 -13.14 -2.93
N GLU A 135 3.71 -14.37 -3.44
CA GLU A 135 2.43 -15.09 -3.59
C GLU A 135 1.75 -15.27 -2.22
N GLY A 136 0.47 -14.87 -2.11
CA GLY A 136 -0.28 -14.87 -0.84
C GLY A 136 -1.21 -13.67 -0.61
N ALA A 137 -1.11 -12.63 -1.44
CA ALA A 137 -1.91 -11.39 -1.32
C ALA A 137 -3.40 -11.50 -1.74
N GLY A 138 -3.95 -12.71 -1.89
CA GLY A 138 -5.33 -12.91 -2.38
C GLY A 138 -6.39 -12.23 -1.51
N ARG A 139 -6.24 -12.29 -0.18
CA ARG A 139 -7.17 -11.64 0.77
C ARG A 139 -7.10 -10.11 0.71
N ALA A 140 -5.91 -9.55 0.54
CA ALA A 140 -5.73 -8.11 0.40
C ALA A 140 -6.46 -7.55 -0.83
N GLY A 141 -6.49 -8.32 -1.93
CA GLY A 141 -7.27 -7.97 -3.13
C GLY A 141 -8.77 -7.89 -2.87
N MET A 142 -9.32 -8.85 -2.12
CA MET A 142 -10.74 -8.85 -1.73
C MET A 142 -11.09 -7.62 -0.88
N TYR A 143 -10.27 -7.30 0.13
CA TYR A 143 -10.49 -6.10 0.96
C TYR A 143 -10.33 -4.81 0.15
N ALA A 144 -9.35 -4.74 -0.76
CA ALA A 144 -9.20 -3.60 -1.65
C ALA A 144 -10.42 -3.40 -2.55
N CYS A 145 -10.99 -4.47 -3.10
CA CYS A 145 -12.24 -4.41 -3.89
C CYS A 145 -13.42 -3.89 -3.06
N TRP A 146 -13.54 -4.33 -1.80
CA TRP A 146 -14.56 -3.82 -0.88
C TRP A 146 -14.39 -2.31 -0.65
N LEU A 147 -13.20 -1.86 -0.22
CA LEU A 147 -12.93 -0.45 0.08
C LEU A 147 -13.11 0.46 -1.15
N LEU A 148 -12.69 -0.01 -2.34
CA LEU A 148 -12.92 0.71 -3.59
C LEU A 148 -14.41 0.82 -3.90
N SER A 149 -15.18 -0.25 -3.69
CA SER A 149 -16.64 -0.23 -3.88
C SER A 149 -17.32 0.71 -2.88
N TYR A 150 -16.90 0.66 -1.61
CA TYR A 150 -17.41 1.56 -0.57
C TYR A 150 -17.02 3.02 -0.81
N SER A 151 -15.87 3.30 -1.43
CA SER A 151 -15.50 4.67 -1.81
C SER A 151 -16.42 5.30 -2.86
N VAL A 152 -17.11 4.48 -3.65
CA VAL A 152 -18.05 4.92 -4.69
C VAL A 152 -19.48 4.99 -4.16
N TYR A 153 -19.90 3.96 -3.44
CA TYR A 153 -21.30 3.75 -3.07
C TYR A 153 -21.58 3.92 -1.57
N GLY A 154 -20.55 3.95 -0.73
CA GLY A 154 -20.67 3.86 0.72
C GLY A 154 -21.34 5.06 1.37
N GLU A 155 -21.08 6.27 0.88
CA GLU A 155 -21.71 7.49 1.42
C GLU A 155 -23.22 7.52 1.17
N GLU A 156 -23.64 7.18 -0.05
CA GLU A 156 -25.06 7.08 -0.44
C GLU A 156 -25.75 5.90 0.26
N LEU A 157 -25.08 4.75 0.33
CA LEU A 157 -25.57 3.58 1.07
C LEU A 157 -25.86 3.94 2.54
N LEU A 158 -24.93 4.63 3.21
CA LEU A 158 -25.11 5.01 4.60
C LEU A 158 -26.23 6.05 4.75
N ALA A 159 -26.30 7.03 3.84
CA ALA A 159 -27.38 8.03 3.83
C ALA A 159 -28.76 7.36 3.77
N GLN A 160 -28.98 6.44 2.82
CA GLN A 160 -30.25 5.72 2.65
C GLN A 160 -30.58 4.82 3.85
N VAL A 161 -29.57 4.15 4.41
CA VAL A 161 -29.77 3.31 5.61
C VAL A 161 -30.21 4.16 6.81
N MET A 162 -29.73 5.41 6.92
CA MET A 162 -30.13 6.35 7.97
C MET A 162 -31.52 6.95 7.75
N THR A 163 -31.93 7.24 6.51
CA THR A 163 -33.25 7.83 6.22
C THR A 163 -34.41 6.84 6.34
N GLY A 164 -34.14 5.54 6.29
CA GLY A 164 -35.16 4.51 6.56
C GLY A 164 -35.32 3.48 5.45
N GLY A 165 -34.82 3.75 4.25
CA GLY A 165 -34.95 2.84 3.12
C GLY A 165 -34.26 3.34 1.85
N PRO A 166 -34.32 2.56 0.76
CA PRO A 166 -33.84 3.02 -0.53
C PRO A 166 -34.82 4.06 -1.09
N ASP A 167 -34.42 5.33 -1.02
CA ASP A 167 -35.20 6.46 -1.51
C ASP A 167 -35.04 6.68 -3.04
N GLY A 168 -34.17 5.91 -3.70
CA GLY A 168 -33.88 5.99 -5.13
C GLY A 168 -32.73 5.08 -5.59
N PRO A 169 -32.36 5.12 -6.88
CA PRO A 169 -31.20 4.40 -7.40
C PRO A 169 -29.90 4.90 -6.74
N TRP A 170 -28.92 4.00 -6.57
CA TRP A 170 -27.61 4.34 -6.02
C TRP A 170 -26.75 5.08 -7.05
N ASP A 171 -26.81 6.41 -7.02
CA ASP A 171 -25.92 7.26 -7.79
C ASP A 171 -24.56 7.36 -7.08
N GLY A 172 -23.65 6.45 -7.44
CA GLY A 172 -22.30 6.43 -6.89
C GLY A 172 -21.41 7.54 -7.45
N SER A 173 -20.41 7.96 -6.67
CA SER A 173 -19.38 8.93 -7.12
C SER A 173 -18.16 8.20 -7.70
N PRO A 174 -17.90 8.24 -9.02
CA PRO A 174 -16.76 7.55 -9.62
C PRO A 174 -15.44 8.32 -9.48
N ALA A 175 -15.47 9.56 -8.97
CA ALA A 175 -14.28 10.43 -8.89
C ALA A 175 -13.11 9.84 -8.07
N PRO A 176 -13.35 9.23 -6.89
CA PRO A 176 -12.29 8.57 -6.13
C PRO A 176 -11.59 7.45 -6.92
N LEU A 177 -12.33 6.65 -7.69
CA LEU A 177 -11.75 5.56 -8.49
C LEU A 177 -10.82 6.08 -9.58
N LEU A 178 -11.21 7.15 -10.28
CA LEU A 178 -10.35 7.75 -11.31
C LEU A 178 -9.02 8.22 -10.73
N GLY A 179 -9.06 8.98 -9.62
CA GLY A 179 -7.86 9.51 -9.00
C GLY A 179 -6.97 8.42 -8.40
N LEU A 180 -7.56 7.41 -7.75
CA LEU A 180 -6.84 6.25 -7.23
C LEU A 180 -6.24 5.37 -8.33
N ALA A 181 -6.90 5.24 -9.48
CA ALA A 181 -6.33 4.54 -10.64
C ALA A 181 -5.15 5.31 -11.25
N ALA A 182 -5.24 6.64 -11.33
CA ALA A 182 -4.17 7.48 -11.87
C ALA A 182 -2.93 7.53 -10.97
N VAL A 183 -3.10 7.38 -9.64
CA VAL A 183 -1.97 7.47 -8.68
C VAL A 183 -1.04 6.25 -8.68
N ILE A 184 -1.37 5.17 -9.40
CA ILE A 184 -0.56 3.94 -9.45
C ILE A 184 0.86 4.21 -9.96
N ALA A 185 1.01 5.05 -10.99
CA ALA A 185 2.31 5.42 -11.53
C ALA A 185 3.15 6.23 -10.50
N PRO A 186 2.63 7.33 -9.91
CA PRO A 186 3.29 8.02 -8.80
C PRO A 186 3.63 7.12 -7.61
N ALA A 187 2.73 6.19 -7.24
CA ALA A 187 2.94 5.25 -6.13
C ALA A 187 4.18 4.40 -6.35
N ALA A 188 4.29 3.76 -7.52
CA ALA A 188 5.42 2.90 -7.80
C ALA A 188 6.72 3.67 -8.04
N TRP A 189 6.66 4.91 -8.55
CA TRP A 189 7.82 5.82 -8.57
C TRP A 189 8.30 6.15 -7.15
N CYS A 190 7.39 6.50 -6.24
CA CYS A 190 7.71 6.81 -4.84
C CYS A 190 8.30 5.58 -4.12
N ALA A 191 7.73 4.39 -4.33
CA ALA A 191 8.27 3.15 -3.79
C ALA A 191 9.67 2.84 -4.35
N HIS A 192 9.90 3.07 -5.65
CA HIS A 192 11.22 2.91 -6.25
C HIS A 192 12.25 3.89 -5.65
N LEU A 193 11.90 5.17 -5.52
CA LEU A 193 12.78 6.15 -4.87
C LEU A 193 13.08 5.79 -3.42
N PHE A 194 12.09 5.30 -2.67
CA PHE A 194 12.27 4.83 -1.31
C PHE A 194 13.26 3.66 -1.26
N THR A 195 13.05 2.61 -2.05
CA THR A 195 13.93 1.43 -2.08
C THR A 195 15.37 1.78 -2.47
N VAL A 196 15.58 2.60 -3.50
CA VAL A 196 16.92 3.04 -3.93
C VAL A 196 17.61 3.86 -2.85
N ARG A 197 16.89 4.81 -2.22
CA ARG A 197 17.47 5.66 -1.16
C ARG A 197 17.71 4.89 0.14
N ALA A 198 16.82 3.95 0.49
CA ALA A 198 16.99 3.07 1.64
C ALA A 198 18.23 2.19 1.45
N HIS A 199 18.43 1.63 0.25
CA HIS A 199 19.61 0.82 -0.05
C HIS A 199 20.91 1.64 -0.01
N ARG A 200 20.92 2.86 -0.58
CA ARG A 200 22.07 3.78 -0.46
C ARG A 200 22.38 4.18 0.98
N LYS A 201 21.36 4.33 1.82
CA LYS A 201 21.53 4.61 3.25
C LYS A 201 22.04 3.39 3.99
N LEU A 202 21.58 2.19 3.64
CA LEU A 202 22.04 0.93 4.19
C LEU A 202 23.53 0.72 3.90
N SER A 203 23.99 0.94 2.67
CA SER A 203 25.42 0.81 2.30
C SER A 203 26.35 1.84 2.97
N GLY A 204 25.80 2.96 3.44
CA GLY A 204 26.58 4.04 4.07
C GLY A 204 26.53 4.05 5.60
N SER A 205 25.61 3.30 6.21
CA SER A 205 25.42 3.30 7.67
C SER A 205 26.29 2.24 8.33
N ARG A 206 26.86 2.56 9.49
CA ARG A 206 27.70 1.61 10.23
C ARG A 206 26.97 1.01 11.43
N ALA A 207 25.83 1.53 11.85
CA ALA A 207 25.04 1.01 12.97
C ALA A 207 23.55 0.84 12.60
N LEU A 208 22.86 -0.10 13.25
CA LEU A 208 21.42 -0.32 13.02
C LEU A 208 20.60 0.88 13.49
N GLU A 209 21.01 1.52 14.58
CA GLU A 209 20.35 2.73 15.10
C GLU A 209 20.47 3.92 14.12
N GLU A 210 21.64 4.08 13.48
CA GLU A 210 21.90 5.13 12.49
C GLU A 210 21.07 4.89 11.22
N PHE A 211 20.98 3.63 10.78
CA PHE A 211 20.12 3.24 9.67
C PHE A 211 18.64 3.52 9.97
N GLY A 212 18.14 3.07 11.12
CA GLY A 212 16.75 3.27 11.51
C GLY A 212 16.36 4.76 11.64
N ALA A 213 17.26 5.58 12.18
CA ALA A 213 17.08 7.03 12.26
C ALA A 213 17.05 7.68 10.87
N GLY A 214 17.81 7.16 9.90
CA GLY A 214 17.84 7.66 8.53
C GLY A 214 16.65 7.24 7.66
N VAL A 215 16.06 6.07 7.91
CA VAL A 215 14.96 5.52 7.09
C VAL A 215 13.59 6.10 7.46
N ARG A 216 13.34 6.42 8.74
CA ARG A 216 12.08 7.05 9.17
C ARG A 216 11.74 8.36 8.44
N PRO A 217 12.64 9.37 8.35
CA PRO A 217 12.34 10.58 7.59
C PRO A 217 12.23 10.31 6.09
N LEU A 218 12.90 9.28 5.58
CA LEU A 218 12.76 8.87 4.18
C LEU A 218 11.37 8.30 3.88
N LEU A 219 10.82 7.49 4.79
CA LEU A 219 9.45 6.98 4.68
C LEU A 219 8.44 8.13 4.68
N LEU A 220 8.58 9.07 5.63
CA LEU A 220 7.73 10.25 5.69
C LEU A 220 7.85 11.10 4.41
N ALA A 221 9.07 11.30 3.90
CA ALA A 221 9.28 12.02 2.64
C ALA A 221 8.62 11.31 1.45
N ALA A 222 8.68 9.98 1.38
CA ALA A 222 8.05 9.21 0.31
C ALA A 222 6.51 9.30 0.38
N VAL A 223 5.93 9.21 1.58
CA VAL A 223 4.48 9.36 1.79
C VAL A 223 4.04 10.80 1.49
N SER A 224 4.79 11.81 1.90
CA SER A 224 4.51 13.21 1.57
C SER A 224 4.60 13.48 0.08
N LEU A 225 5.59 12.90 -0.62
CA LEU A 225 5.70 12.99 -2.07
C LEU A 225 4.52 12.30 -2.77
N PHE A 226 4.11 11.14 -2.27
CA PHE A 226 2.93 10.43 -2.77
C PHE A 226 1.65 11.25 -2.56
N LEU A 227 1.47 11.85 -1.39
CA LEU A 227 0.35 12.75 -1.08
C LEU A 227 0.31 13.97 -2.01
N ALA A 228 1.47 14.59 -2.25
CA ALA A 228 1.60 15.72 -3.16
C ALA A 228 1.22 15.37 -4.61
N ALA A 229 1.37 14.10 -5.01
CA ALA A 229 0.90 13.61 -6.31
C ALA A 229 -0.58 13.17 -6.29
N LEU A 230 -1.05 12.59 -5.19
CA LEU A 230 -2.42 12.08 -5.02
C LEU A 230 -3.45 13.21 -5.01
N LEU A 231 -3.21 14.27 -4.24
CA LEU A 231 -4.13 15.41 -4.10
C LEU A 231 -4.52 16.07 -5.43
N PRO A 232 -3.58 16.48 -6.31
CA PRO A 232 -3.94 17.10 -7.58
C PRO A 232 -4.65 16.11 -8.51
N LEU A 233 -4.32 14.82 -8.47
CA LEU A 233 -5.01 13.80 -9.27
C LEU A 233 -6.46 13.60 -8.83
N LEU A 234 -6.71 13.54 -7.51
CA LEU A 234 -8.07 13.49 -6.97
C LEU A 234 -8.84 14.78 -7.29
N TYR A 235 -8.19 15.93 -7.18
CA TYR A 235 -8.81 17.23 -7.50
C TYR A 235 -9.21 17.32 -8.98
N VAL A 236 -8.33 16.92 -9.90
CA VAL A 236 -8.65 16.90 -11.35
C VAL A 236 -9.75 15.88 -11.66
N ALA A 237 -9.73 14.70 -11.02
CA ALA A 237 -10.77 13.69 -11.18
C ALA A 237 -12.14 14.20 -10.71
N ASP A 238 -12.18 14.92 -9.58
CA ASP A 238 -13.39 15.55 -9.05
C ASP A 238 -13.93 16.65 -9.97
N LEU A 239 -13.06 17.54 -10.44
CA LEU A 239 -13.43 18.59 -11.41
C LEU A 239 -14.04 18.02 -12.69
N GLY A 240 -13.52 16.89 -13.18
CA GLY A 240 -14.02 16.23 -14.38
C GLY A 240 -15.37 15.51 -14.19
N LEU A 241 -15.75 15.18 -12.95
CA LEU A 241 -16.86 14.28 -12.66
C LEU A 241 -17.99 14.87 -11.79
N GLY A 242 -17.92 16.14 -11.39
CA GLY A 242 -19.07 16.79 -10.75
C GLY A 242 -18.73 17.82 -9.66
N GLY A 243 -17.46 17.98 -9.28
CA GLY A 243 -17.02 19.06 -8.38
C GLY A 243 -17.52 18.91 -6.94
N GLY A 244 -17.60 17.69 -6.42
CA GLY A 244 -18.04 17.40 -5.05
C GLY A 244 -16.97 17.65 -3.98
N GLY A 245 -15.75 17.99 -4.40
CA GLY A 245 -14.59 18.21 -3.55
C GLY A 245 -13.79 16.93 -3.30
N VAL A 246 -12.49 17.10 -3.02
CA VAL A 246 -11.62 15.97 -2.66
C VAL A 246 -12.02 15.45 -1.29
N THR A 247 -12.48 14.20 -1.23
CA THR A 247 -12.85 13.57 0.04
C THR A 247 -11.62 13.14 0.82
N VAL A 248 -11.63 13.41 2.13
CA VAL A 248 -10.58 12.96 3.06
C VAL A 248 -10.46 11.43 3.03
N ALA A 249 -11.58 10.73 2.84
CA ALA A 249 -11.64 9.29 2.70
C ALA A 249 -10.81 8.77 1.51
N ALA A 250 -10.93 9.39 0.32
CA ALA A 250 -10.18 8.97 -0.86
C ALA A 250 -8.66 9.18 -0.67
N VAL A 251 -8.25 10.28 -0.03
CA VAL A 251 -6.85 10.53 0.32
C VAL A 251 -6.33 9.47 1.29
N ALA A 252 -7.08 9.21 2.36
CA ALA A 252 -6.71 8.21 3.36
C ALA A 252 -6.61 6.79 2.77
N LEU A 253 -7.55 6.41 1.90
CA LEU A 253 -7.55 5.14 1.20
C LEU A 253 -6.34 4.99 0.27
N GLY A 254 -5.98 6.05 -0.46
CA GLY A 254 -4.77 6.07 -1.29
C GLY A 254 -3.50 5.85 -0.48
N VAL A 255 -3.37 6.53 0.66
CA VAL A 255 -2.23 6.34 1.58
C VAL A 255 -2.22 4.91 2.15
N LEU A 256 -3.36 4.38 2.58
CA LEU A 256 -3.49 3.03 3.09
C LEU A 256 -3.00 1.99 2.07
N PHE A 257 -3.44 2.09 0.81
CA PHE A 257 -2.99 1.20 -0.26
C PHE A 257 -1.49 1.35 -0.55
N PHE A 258 -0.98 2.58 -0.60
CA PHE A 258 0.44 2.82 -0.84
C PHE A 258 1.31 2.16 0.25
N VAL A 259 0.98 2.37 1.53
CA VAL A 259 1.76 1.84 2.65
C VAL A 259 1.62 0.32 2.76
N ALA A 260 0.40 -0.22 2.60
CA ALA A 260 0.17 -1.65 2.58
C ALA A 260 0.97 -2.34 1.47
N ARG A 261 1.02 -1.72 0.28
CA ARG A 261 1.80 -2.26 -0.83
C ARG A 261 3.31 -2.10 -0.60
N LEU A 262 3.75 -0.99 -0.02
CA LEU A 262 5.16 -0.80 0.33
C LEU A 262 5.63 -1.89 1.28
N LEU A 263 4.87 -2.20 2.33
CA LEU A 263 5.17 -3.29 3.27
C LEU A 263 5.18 -4.66 2.57
N ALA A 264 4.22 -4.91 1.68
CA ALA A 264 4.17 -6.16 0.92
C ALA A 264 5.40 -6.37 0.00
N VAL A 265 5.94 -5.29 -0.57
CA VAL A 265 7.18 -5.32 -1.38
C VAL A 265 8.40 -5.64 -0.53
N HIS A 266 8.41 -5.24 0.73
CA HIS A 266 9.48 -5.53 1.70
C HIS A 266 9.22 -6.85 2.48
N GLY A 267 8.36 -7.73 1.96
CA GLY A 267 8.12 -9.06 2.53
C GLY A 267 7.17 -9.12 3.72
N LEU A 268 6.46 -8.02 4.06
CA LEU A 268 5.54 -7.92 5.20
C LEU A 268 4.09 -7.65 4.74
N PRO A 269 3.42 -8.59 4.04
CA PRO A 269 2.07 -8.37 3.50
C PRO A 269 0.95 -8.45 4.57
N GLU A 270 1.19 -9.16 5.67
CA GLU A 270 0.22 -9.37 6.74
C GLU A 270 -0.28 -8.09 7.41
N PRO A 271 0.58 -7.17 7.91
CA PRO A 271 0.10 -5.95 8.57
C PRO A 271 -0.76 -5.09 7.63
N GLY A 272 -0.40 -5.01 6.34
CA GLY A 272 -1.22 -4.32 5.35
C GLY A 272 -2.58 -4.98 5.16
N THR A 273 -2.62 -6.31 5.08
CA THR A 273 -3.87 -7.07 4.96
C THR A 273 -4.78 -6.90 6.17
N VAL A 274 -4.21 -6.88 7.39
CA VAL A 274 -4.94 -6.64 8.64
C VAL A 274 -5.51 -5.23 8.68
N ALA A 275 -4.73 -4.21 8.29
CA ALA A 275 -5.19 -2.83 8.25
C ALA A 275 -6.34 -2.65 7.25
N LEU A 276 -6.25 -3.27 6.06
CA LEU A 276 -7.34 -3.28 5.08
C LEU A 276 -8.60 -3.98 5.61
N ALA A 277 -8.44 -5.12 6.28
CA ALA A 277 -9.55 -5.85 6.89
C ALA A 277 -10.22 -5.04 8.01
N ALA A 278 -9.44 -4.35 8.83
CA ALA A 278 -9.95 -3.48 9.89
C ALA A 278 -10.77 -2.32 9.32
N ALA A 279 -10.28 -1.67 8.26
CA ALA A 279 -11.04 -0.63 7.57
C ALA A 279 -12.37 -1.18 7.01
N CYS A 280 -12.34 -2.34 6.32
CA CYS A 280 -13.55 -3.00 5.82
C CYS A 280 -14.55 -3.30 6.94
N ALA A 281 -14.06 -3.77 8.09
CA ALA A 281 -14.90 -4.10 9.24
C ALA A 281 -15.60 -2.86 9.81
N VAL A 282 -14.90 -1.72 9.90
CA VAL A 282 -15.49 -0.45 10.36
C VAL A 282 -16.55 0.05 9.37
N GLU A 283 -16.24 0.02 8.07
CA GLU A 283 -17.20 0.42 7.02
C GLU A 283 -18.44 -0.47 6.99
N ALA A 284 -18.29 -1.78 7.19
CA ALA A 284 -19.41 -2.72 7.25
C ALA A 284 -20.20 -2.60 8.58
N ALA A 285 -19.54 -2.25 9.68
CA ALA A 285 -20.18 -2.12 10.98
C ALA A 285 -21.12 -0.91 11.04
N ALA A 286 -20.81 0.20 10.35
CA ALA A 286 -21.64 1.40 10.37
C ALA A 286 -23.10 1.14 9.92
N PRO A 287 -23.39 0.62 8.72
CA PRO A 287 -24.76 0.30 8.32
C PRO A 287 -25.36 -0.81 9.18
N ALA A 288 -24.57 -1.79 9.64
CA ALA A 288 -25.06 -2.86 10.51
C ALA A 288 -25.55 -2.35 11.86
N LEU A 289 -24.85 -1.39 12.47
CA LEU A 289 -25.24 -0.75 13.73
C LEU A 289 -26.54 0.06 13.58
N VAL A 290 -26.67 0.81 12.48
CA VAL A 290 -27.90 1.58 12.18
C VAL A 290 -29.08 0.64 11.96
N LEU A 291 -28.88 -0.47 11.24
CA LEU A 291 -29.92 -1.48 11.04
C LEU A 291 -30.29 -2.20 12.34
N ALA A 292 -29.31 -2.56 13.17
CA ALA A 292 -29.54 -3.20 14.47
C ALA A 292 -30.31 -2.29 15.44
N ALA A 293 -30.09 -0.98 15.38
CA ALA A 293 -30.80 0.00 16.20
C ALA A 293 -32.30 0.12 15.90
N ARG A 294 -32.78 -0.47 14.79
CA ARG A 294 -34.21 -0.56 14.48
C ARG A 294 -34.94 -1.63 15.31
N LEU A 295 -34.21 -2.49 16.00
CA LEU A 295 -34.79 -3.48 16.91
C LEU A 295 -35.13 -2.83 18.26
N PRO A 296 -36.26 -3.21 18.88
CA PRO A 296 -36.71 -2.61 20.13
C PRO A 296 -35.66 -2.81 21.24
N GLY A 297 -35.24 -1.71 21.88
CA GLY A 297 -34.25 -1.71 22.96
C GLY A 297 -32.77 -1.64 22.52
N LEU A 298 -32.50 -1.60 21.21
CA LEU A 298 -31.16 -1.48 20.64
C LEU A 298 -30.88 -0.12 19.99
N GLU A 299 -31.75 0.85 20.19
CA GLU A 299 -31.59 2.24 19.74
C GLU A 299 -30.23 2.87 20.09
N PRO A 300 -29.60 2.60 21.27
CA PRO A 300 -28.29 3.18 21.57
C PRO A 300 -27.16 2.71 20.65
N LEU A 301 -27.34 1.65 19.85
CA LEU A 301 -26.31 1.14 18.94
C LEU A 301 -26.03 2.09 17.75
N ALA A 302 -26.99 2.92 17.34
CA ALA A 302 -26.79 3.88 16.25
C ALA A 302 -26.03 5.14 16.69
N ARG A 303 -26.04 5.48 17.99
CA ARG A 303 -25.41 6.69 18.55
C ARG A 303 -23.98 6.98 18.06
N PRO A 304 -23.03 6.03 18.00
CA PRO A 304 -21.69 6.32 17.50
C PRO A 304 -21.69 6.71 16.02
N VAL A 305 -22.55 6.09 15.21
CA VAL A 305 -22.70 6.40 13.78
C VAL A 305 -23.38 7.76 13.61
N ASP A 306 -24.48 8.01 14.34
CA ASP A 306 -25.19 9.29 14.30
C ASP A 306 -24.29 10.45 14.74
N ALA A 307 -23.52 10.28 15.81
CA ALA A 307 -22.59 11.29 16.28
C ALA A 307 -21.51 11.59 15.23
N LEU A 308 -20.96 10.55 14.60
CA LEU A 308 -19.94 10.69 13.57
C LEU A 308 -20.48 11.38 12.30
N VAL A 309 -21.66 10.97 11.85
CA VAL A 309 -22.33 11.56 10.68
C VAL A 309 -22.77 12.99 10.96
N SER A 310 -23.22 13.30 12.18
CA SER A 310 -23.56 14.68 12.56
C SER A 310 -22.36 15.62 12.58
N ALA A 311 -21.16 15.09 12.87
CA ALA A 311 -19.92 15.87 12.96
C ALA A 311 -19.25 16.12 11.60
N GLY A 312 -19.38 15.20 10.65
CA GLY A 312 -18.61 15.26 9.39
C GLY A 312 -19.30 14.69 8.16
N GLY A 313 -20.61 14.45 8.22
CA GLY A 313 -21.38 13.82 7.14
C GLY A 313 -21.14 12.31 7.03
N THR A 314 -21.78 11.68 6.05
CA THR A 314 -21.68 10.23 5.82
C THR A 314 -20.27 9.76 5.44
N GLY A 315 -19.50 10.62 4.77
CA GLY A 315 -18.08 10.39 4.45
C GLY A 315 -17.14 10.31 5.66
N ALA A 316 -17.58 10.74 6.84
CA ALA A 316 -16.77 10.69 8.06
C ALA A 316 -16.44 9.25 8.49
N VAL A 317 -17.32 8.28 8.20
CA VAL A 317 -17.09 6.85 8.47
C VAL A 317 -15.89 6.34 7.68
N SER A 318 -15.89 6.55 6.36
CA SER A 318 -14.79 6.13 5.47
C SER A 318 -13.49 6.85 5.83
N ALA A 319 -13.58 8.15 6.15
CA ALA A 319 -12.41 8.94 6.57
C ALA A 319 -11.79 8.41 7.87
N LEU A 320 -12.59 8.05 8.89
CA LEU A 320 -12.08 7.43 10.10
C LEU A 320 -11.56 6.01 9.89
N ALA A 321 -12.28 5.19 9.14
CA ALA A 321 -11.90 3.81 8.85
C ALA A 321 -10.56 3.73 8.10
N CYS A 322 -10.49 4.41 6.96
CA CYS A 322 -9.29 4.43 6.12
C CYS A 322 -8.16 5.24 6.78
N GLY A 323 -8.47 6.37 7.42
CA GLY A 323 -7.48 7.23 8.07
C GLY A 323 -6.84 6.58 9.29
N GLY A 324 -7.64 5.97 10.15
CA GLY A 324 -7.15 5.24 11.33
C GLY A 324 -6.29 4.04 10.92
N ALA A 325 -6.74 3.26 9.94
CA ALA A 325 -5.96 2.15 9.40
C ALA A 325 -4.64 2.63 8.75
N ALA A 326 -4.67 3.71 7.97
CA ALA A 326 -3.48 4.28 7.34
C ALA A 326 -2.46 4.77 8.38
N LEU A 327 -2.91 5.51 9.41
CA LEU A 327 -2.04 5.99 10.48
C LEU A 327 -1.42 4.84 11.28
N GLY A 328 -2.23 3.86 11.69
CA GLY A 328 -1.73 2.68 12.39
C GLY A 328 -0.70 1.91 11.55
N LEU A 329 -0.96 1.76 10.26
CA LEU A 329 -0.06 1.08 9.34
C LEU A 329 1.22 1.89 9.07
N LEU A 330 1.15 3.22 9.00
CA LEU A 330 2.30 4.11 8.88
C LEU A 330 3.22 4.03 10.09
N LEU A 331 2.65 4.03 11.30
CA LEU A 331 3.39 3.84 12.54
C LEU A 331 4.09 2.47 12.56
N HIS A 332 3.37 1.42 12.16
CA HIS A 332 3.95 0.09 12.02
C HIS A 332 5.08 0.06 10.98
N ALA A 333 4.88 0.68 9.81
CA ALA A 333 5.86 0.74 8.74
C ALA A 333 7.14 1.48 9.16
N ALA A 334 7.02 2.57 9.92
CA ALA A 334 8.16 3.32 10.45
C ALA A 334 9.04 2.48 11.40
N LEU A 335 8.44 1.50 12.08
CA LEU A 335 9.15 0.55 12.95
C LEU A 335 9.69 -0.64 12.14
N ALA A 336 8.87 -1.24 11.29
CA ALA A 336 9.22 -2.44 10.53
C ALA A 336 10.31 -2.18 9.48
N LEU A 337 10.19 -1.10 8.70
CA LEU A 337 11.14 -0.75 7.63
C LEU A 337 12.44 -0.16 8.18
N SER A 338 12.50 0.18 9.47
CA SER A 338 13.75 0.61 10.12
C SER A 338 14.71 -0.54 10.41
N ARG A 339 14.25 -1.80 10.26
CA ARG A 339 15.08 -2.99 10.39
C ARG A 339 15.81 -3.28 9.08
N ALA A 340 17.10 -3.60 9.16
CA ALA A 340 17.91 -3.94 7.98
C ALA A 340 17.39 -5.20 7.26
N SER A 341 16.87 -6.15 8.04
CA SER A 341 16.19 -7.38 7.59
C SER A 341 14.99 -7.16 6.66
N ALA A 342 14.36 -5.98 6.69
CA ALA A 342 13.28 -5.65 5.77
C ALA A 342 13.75 -5.34 4.33
N HIS A 343 15.05 -5.14 4.12
CA HIS A 343 15.62 -4.69 2.84
C HIS A 343 16.47 -5.75 2.13
N THR A 344 16.61 -6.94 2.71
CA THR A 344 17.18 -8.09 2.01
C THR A 344 16.16 -8.73 1.09
N ARG A 345 16.56 -8.99 -0.15
CA ARG A 345 15.74 -9.76 -1.07
C ARG A 345 15.62 -11.21 -0.54
N PRO A 346 14.43 -11.82 -0.60
CA PRO A 346 14.29 -13.26 -0.35
C PRO A 346 14.95 -14.08 -1.47
#